data_AF-A0A8S3W8N4-F1
#
_entry.id   AF-A0A8S3W8N4-F1
#
_cell.length_a   1.000
_cell.length_b   1.000
_cell.length_c   1.000
_cell.angle_alpha   90.00
_cell.angle_beta   90.00
_cell.angle_gamma   90.00
#
_symmetry.space_group_name_H-M   'P 1'
#
loop_
_entity.id
_entity.type
_entity.pdbx_description
1 polymer ?
#
loop_
_entity_poly.entity_id
_entity_poly.type
_entity_poly.pdbx_seq_one_letter_code
_entity_poly.pdbx_strand_id
1 'polypeptide(L)'
;MRNVRSQESAEERAHRLNSMRVSASTSRANESSPEREMRLAADGARRATYRASQSSSQRELRLTIDREQHVLSREAETASQRELRLTADRERHTLSRESETNTERELRLTADGERHVLFCESETFTERELLLTADRERHTLSRESETYTERELRLTADRERHVLFRESETFTERELRLTADRERHVPSCESETYTERELRLSADRERHTLSRESETYTERELRLTADRERHILSRESETFTQYEDRLTNDRVHHNIIRSLDDEHEHKQRLESGREYYNSLRQERLISLSNERLRIENIRSLETDEQREARLTADRFRHSQKKKKI
;
A
#
# COMPACT_ATOMS: atom_id res chain seq x y z
N MET A 1 -37.12 51.38 73.69
CA MET A 1 -37.12 50.11 72.93
C MET A 1 -35.76 49.40 72.85
N ARG A 2 -34.58 50.07 72.96
CA ARG A 2 -33.27 49.39 72.92
C ARG A 2 -32.91 48.60 74.20
N ASN A 3 -33.38 49.02 75.38
CA ASN A 3 -33.06 48.38 76.67
C ASN A 3 -33.73 47.03 76.95
N VAL A 4 -34.77 46.65 76.19
CA VAL A 4 -35.48 45.36 76.39
C VAL A 4 -34.77 44.21 75.68
N ARG A 5 -33.97 44.50 74.64
CA ARG A 5 -33.28 43.48 73.83
C ARG A 5 -31.99 42.96 74.47
N SER A 6 -31.43 43.68 75.42
CA SER A 6 -30.20 43.31 76.13
C SER A 6 -30.45 42.42 77.35
N GLN A 7 -31.70 42.22 77.75
CA GLN A 7 -32.12 41.34 78.86
C GLN A 7 -32.97 40.15 78.37
N GLU A 8 -33.14 39.99 77.06
CA GLU A 8 -33.93 38.94 76.43
C GLU A 8 -33.26 37.57 76.64
N SER A 9 -34.03 36.57 77.07
CA SER A 9 -33.52 35.19 77.19
C SER A 9 -33.21 34.60 75.81
N ALA A 10 -32.40 33.54 75.76
CA ALA A 10 -32.10 32.85 74.50
C ALA A 10 -33.39 32.33 73.81
N GLU A 11 -34.37 31.89 74.60
CA GLU A 11 -35.66 31.38 74.14
C GLU A 11 -36.57 32.50 73.63
N GLU A 12 -36.65 33.62 74.37
CA GLU A 12 -37.43 34.80 73.95
C GLU A 12 -36.86 35.39 72.65
N ARG A 13 -35.53 35.44 72.54
CA ARG A 13 -34.84 35.86 71.32
C ARG A 13 -35.14 34.92 70.16
N ALA A 14 -35.10 33.60 70.40
CA ALA A 14 -35.41 32.61 69.39
C ALA A 14 -36.88 32.75 68.92
N HIS A 15 -37.82 32.91 69.85
CA HIS A 15 -39.23 33.11 69.55
C HIS A 15 -39.44 34.38 68.72
N ARG A 16 -38.87 35.53 69.13
CA ARG A 16 -38.98 36.78 68.39
C ARG A 16 -38.40 36.68 66.98
N LEU A 17 -37.21 36.07 66.83
CA LEU A 17 -36.61 35.85 65.53
C LEU A 17 -37.46 34.90 64.66
N ASN A 18 -38.08 33.90 65.28
CA ASN A 18 -38.99 33.00 64.58
C ASN A 18 -40.26 33.74 64.12
N SER A 19 -40.88 34.56 64.97
CA SER A 19 -42.01 35.41 64.59
C SER A 19 -41.64 36.35 63.44
N MET A 20 -40.47 37.00 63.48
CA MET A 20 -39.98 37.84 62.39
C MET A 20 -39.75 37.05 61.10
N ARG A 21 -39.22 35.82 61.19
CA ARG A 21 -39.02 34.93 60.04
C ARG A 21 -40.36 34.53 59.43
N VAL A 22 -41.35 34.18 60.25
CA VAL A 22 -42.70 33.82 59.79
C VAL A 22 -43.37 35.01 59.11
N SER A 23 -43.36 36.20 59.71
CA SER A 23 -43.91 37.40 59.07
C SER A 23 -43.20 37.76 57.76
N ALA A 24 -41.86 37.64 57.70
CA ALA A 24 -41.13 37.84 56.47
C ALA A 24 -41.48 36.79 55.40
N SER A 25 -41.72 35.54 55.82
CA SER A 25 -42.14 34.46 54.92
C SER A 25 -43.54 34.70 54.37
N THR A 26 -44.49 35.13 55.20
CA THR A 26 -45.86 35.42 54.75
C THR A 26 -45.88 36.65 53.84
N SER A 27 -45.13 37.71 54.16
CA SER A 27 -44.99 38.86 53.25
C SER A 27 -44.36 38.48 51.91
N ARG A 28 -43.37 37.59 51.89
CA ARG A 28 -42.79 37.08 50.63
C ARG A 28 -43.72 36.13 49.88
N ALA A 29 -44.56 35.36 50.56
CA ALA A 29 -45.52 34.48 49.90
C ALA A 29 -46.66 35.27 49.23
N ASN A 30 -47.01 36.43 49.79
CA ASN A 30 -48.06 37.31 49.27
C ASN A 30 -47.51 38.41 48.33
N GLU A 31 -46.22 38.38 47.99
CA GLU A 31 -45.62 39.39 47.11
C GLU A 31 -46.08 39.19 45.66
N SER A 32 -46.44 40.28 44.97
CA SER A 32 -46.71 40.21 43.53
C SER A 32 -45.41 40.10 42.71
N SER A 33 -45.49 39.59 41.47
CA SER A 33 -44.32 39.51 40.58
C SER A 33 -43.53 40.83 40.44
N PRO A 34 -44.16 42.00 40.19
CA PRO A 34 -43.43 43.26 40.07
C PRO A 34 -42.79 43.71 41.40
N GLU A 35 -43.45 43.49 42.53
CA GLU A 35 -42.88 43.81 43.85
C GLU A 35 -41.66 42.93 44.16
N ARG A 36 -41.74 41.65 43.80
CA ARG A 36 -40.63 40.70 43.89
C ARG A 36 -39.44 41.14 43.04
N GLU A 37 -39.69 41.50 41.79
CA GLU A 37 -38.66 41.98 40.86
C GLU A 37 -38.00 43.25 41.39
N MET A 38 -38.79 44.23 41.85
CA MET A 38 -38.27 45.46 42.43
C MET A 38 -37.39 45.19 43.67
N ARG A 39 -37.84 44.30 44.56
CA ARG A 39 -37.06 43.88 45.74
C ARG A 39 -35.74 43.23 45.35
N LEU A 40 -35.77 42.29 44.41
CA LEU A 40 -34.57 41.60 43.92
C LEU A 40 -33.62 42.54 43.18
N ALA A 41 -34.15 43.49 42.39
CA ALA A 41 -33.37 44.52 41.73
C ALA A 41 -32.68 45.44 42.73
N ALA A 42 -33.39 45.89 43.77
CA ALA A 42 -32.81 46.68 44.85
C ALA A 42 -31.72 45.91 45.63
N ASP A 43 -31.94 44.61 45.90
CA ASP A 43 -30.93 43.72 46.49
C ASP A 43 -29.72 43.51 45.58
N GLY A 44 -29.94 43.44 44.26
CA GLY A 44 -28.89 43.36 43.24
C GLY A 44 -28.05 44.63 43.21
N ALA A 45 -28.69 45.80 43.19
CA ALA A 45 -28.03 47.11 43.19
C ALA A 45 -27.19 47.32 44.46
N ARG A 46 -27.73 47.01 45.65
CA ARG A 46 -26.99 47.06 46.92
C ARG A 46 -25.76 46.15 46.91
N ARG A 47 -25.86 44.95 46.32
CA ARG A 47 -24.72 44.05 46.19
C ARG A 47 -23.70 44.59 45.20
N ALA A 48 -24.12 45.15 44.08
CA ALA A 48 -23.22 45.74 43.10
C ALA A 48 -22.42 46.91 43.69
N THR A 49 -23.07 47.81 44.43
CA THR A 49 -22.39 48.93 45.09
C THR A 49 -21.39 48.45 46.13
N TYR A 50 -21.75 47.47 46.97
CA TYR A 50 -20.83 46.85 47.93
C TYR A 50 -19.63 46.18 47.24
N ARG A 51 -19.85 45.46 46.13
CA ARG A 51 -18.78 44.82 45.35
C ARG A 51 -17.87 45.83 44.66
N ALA A 52 -18.38 47.00 44.29
CA ALA A 52 -17.59 48.06 43.67
C ALA A 52 -16.73 48.80 44.70
N SER A 53 -17.18 48.92 45.95
CA SER A 53 -16.44 49.60 47.02
C SER A 53 -15.53 48.69 47.86
N GLN A 54 -15.53 47.38 47.61
CA GLN A 54 -14.71 46.42 48.36
C GLN A 54 -13.21 46.63 48.08
N SER A 55 -12.36 46.41 49.10
CA SER A 55 -10.91 46.36 48.91
C SER A 55 -10.48 45.06 48.21
N SER A 56 -9.24 45.03 47.70
CA SER A 56 -8.67 43.80 47.12
C SER A 56 -8.64 42.63 48.11
N SER A 57 -8.29 42.89 49.39
CA SER A 57 -8.28 41.86 50.44
C SER A 57 -9.68 41.33 50.77
N GLN A 58 -10.69 42.20 50.82
CA GLN A 58 -12.08 41.81 51.02
C GLN A 58 -12.61 41.00 49.83
N ARG A 59 -12.24 41.39 48.61
CA ARG A 59 -12.56 40.63 47.39
C ARG A 59 -11.97 39.24 47.44
N GLU A 60 -10.69 39.12 47.81
CA GLU A 60 -10.03 37.82 47.85
C GLU A 60 -10.64 36.93 48.93
N LEU A 61 -10.85 37.44 50.15
CA LEU A 61 -11.50 36.68 51.22
C LEU A 61 -12.90 36.20 50.81
N ARG A 62 -13.68 37.04 50.12
CA ARG A 62 -14.98 36.62 49.59
C ARG A 62 -14.83 35.49 48.57
N LEU A 63 -13.90 35.63 47.61
CA LEU A 63 -13.66 34.62 46.59
C LEU A 63 -13.12 33.30 47.17
N THR A 64 -12.30 33.34 48.23
CA THR A 64 -11.86 32.12 48.91
C THR A 64 -13.01 31.41 49.59
N ILE A 65 -13.88 32.14 50.30
CA ILE A 65 -15.10 31.58 50.90
C ILE A 65 -16.02 31.00 49.82
N ASP A 66 -16.22 31.72 48.70
CA ASP A 66 -17.05 31.25 47.59
C ASP A 66 -16.47 29.95 46.98
N ARG A 67 -15.14 29.86 46.80
CA ARG A 67 -14.47 28.65 46.30
C ARG A 67 -14.62 27.48 47.25
N GLU A 68 -14.43 27.68 48.55
CA GLU A 68 -14.59 26.65 49.58
C GLU A 68 -16.03 26.11 49.60
N GLN A 69 -17.03 27.00 49.57
CA GLN A 69 -18.43 26.60 49.50
C GLN A 69 -18.74 25.83 48.22
N HIS A 70 -18.15 26.21 47.08
CA HIS A 70 -18.30 25.47 45.83
C HIS A 70 -17.67 24.07 45.89
N VAL A 71 -16.51 23.91 46.53
CA VAL A 71 -15.88 22.59 46.73
C VAL A 71 -16.78 21.71 47.59
N LEU A 72 -17.23 22.20 48.75
CA LEU A 72 -18.12 21.46 49.64
C LEU A 72 -19.44 21.08 48.97
N SER A 73 -20.02 21.99 48.17
CA SER A 73 -21.22 21.71 47.39
C SER A 73 -20.99 20.61 46.36
N ARG A 74 -19.85 20.65 45.63
CA ARG A 74 -19.47 19.63 44.65
C ARG A 74 -19.20 18.26 45.29
N GLU A 75 -18.62 18.23 46.48
CA GLU A 75 -18.39 16.98 47.24
C GLU A 75 -19.69 16.36 47.75
N ALA A 76 -20.70 17.19 48.04
CA ALA A 76 -22.03 16.75 48.45
C ALA A 76 -22.98 16.40 47.28
N GLU A 77 -22.57 16.60 46.02
CA GLU A 77 -23.38 16.27 44.83
C GLU A 77 -23.64 14.76 44.76
N THR A 78 -24.89 14.37 44.49
CA THR A 78 -25.19 12.99 44.08
C THR A 78 -24.69 12.73 42.65
N ALA A 79 -24.53 11.46 42.26
CA ALA A 79 -24.10 11.11 40.91
C ALA A 79 -25.01 11.73 39.82
N SER A 80 -26.33 11.72 40.02
CA SER A 80 -27.30 12.33 39.10
C SER A 80 -27.19 13.87 39.04
N GLN A 81 -26.96 14.53 40.17
CA GLN A 81 -26.72 15.98 40.20
C GLN A 81 -25.42 16.35 39.48
N ARG A 82 -24.36 15.57 39.70
CA ARG A 82 -23.07 15.73 39.00
C ARG A 82 -23.23 15.54 37.50
N GLU A 83 -23.98 14.52 37.08
CA GLU A 83 -24.25 14.28 35.67
C GLU A 83 -25.02 15.43 35.03
N LEU A 84 -26.13 15.88 35.64
CA LEU A 84 -26.90 17.05 35.18
C LEU A 84 -26.06 18.32 35.09
N ARG A 85 -25.16 18.55 36.07
CA ARG A 85 -24.24 19.70 36.03
C ARG A 85 -23.26 19.57 34.86
N LEU A 86 -22.66 18.39 34.68
CA LEU A 86 -21.69 18.16 33.60
C LEU A 86 -22.35 18.18 32.21
N THR A 87 -23.60 17.74 32.06
CA THR A 87 -24.33 17.89 30.79
C THR A 87 -24.61 19.35 30.50
N ALA A 88 -25.09 20.12 31.48
CA ALA A 88 -25.28 21.56 31.34
C ALA A 88 -23.95 22.30 31.05
N ASP A 89 -22.84 21.89 31.66
CA ASP A 89 -21.50 22.42 31.39
C ASP A 89 -21.07 22.15 29.93
N ARG A 90 -21.30 20.93 29.42
CA ARG A 90 -21.00 20.56 28.04
C ARG A 90 -21.85 21.36 27.05
N GLU A 91 -23.16 21.46 27.29
CA GLU A 91 -24.08 22.24 26.45
C GLU A 91 -23.70 23.72 26.42
N ARG A 92 -23.34 24.31 27.57
CA ARG A 92 -22.81 25.68 27.59
C ARG A 92 -21.54 25.82 26.78
N HIS A 93 -20.63 24.84 26.86
CA HIS A 93 -19.38 24.88 26.10
C HIS A 93 -19.61 24.71 24.60
N THR A 94 -20.55 23.85 24.18
CA THR A 94 -20.89 23.71 22.75
C THR A 94 -21.50 24.98 22.21
N LEU A 95 -22.48 25.55 22.91
CA LEU A 95 -23.09 26.84 22.53
C LEU A 95 -22.06 27.96 22.49
N SER A 96 -21.16 28.03 23.47
CA SER A 96 -20.07 29.02 23.48
C SER A 96 -19.19 28.86 22.23
N ARG A 97 -18.80 27.62 21.89
CA ARG A 97 -17.99 27.32 20.69
C ARG A 97 -18.70 27.65 19.39
N GLU A 98 -20.01 27.44 19.32
CA GLU A 98 -20.83 27.78 18.15
C GLU A 98 -20.99 29.30 17.99
N SER A 99 -20.97 30.05 19.10
CA SER A 99 -21.03 31.51 19.10
C SER A 99 -19.67 32.21 18.96
N GLU A 100 -18.56 31.46 18.96
CA GLU A 100 -17.20 32.03 18.80
C GLU A 100 -17.07 32.76 17.46
N THR A 101 -16.48 33.95 17.49
CA THR A 101 -16.00 34.61 16.28
C THR A 101 -14.81 33.86 15.70
N ASN A 102 -14.52 34.03 14.40
CA ASN A 102 -13.36 33.38 13.77
C ASN A 102 -12.04 33.72 14.48
N THR A 103 -11.88 34.95 14.96
CA THR A 103 -10.68 35.39 15.69
C THR A 103 -10.56 34.72 17.06
N GLU A 104 -11.67 34.56 17.79
CA GLU A 104 -11.66 33.84 19.08
C GLU A 104 -11.37 32.35 18.88
N ARG A 105 -11.95 31.75 17.83
CA ARG A 105 -11.69 30.36 17.45
C ARG A 105 -10.22 30.15 17.09
N GLU A 106 -9.64 31.06 16.33
CA GLU A 106 -8.22 31.01 15.94
C GLU A 106 -7.33 31.12 17.18
N LEU A 107 -7.55 32.12 18.04
CA LEU A 107 -6.81 32.28 19.30
C LEU A 107 -6.92 31.06 20.23
N ARG A 108 -8.10 30.43 20.30
CA ARG A 108 -8.28 29.21 21.10
C ARG A 108 -7.48 28.06 20.51
N LEU A 109 -7.56 27.85 19.19
CA LEU A 109 -6.83 26.76 18.52
C LEU A 109 -5.32 26.97 18.55
N THR A 110 -4.84 28.21 18.43
CA THR A 110 -3.41 28.51 18.56
C THR A 110 -2.95 28.24 19.99
N ALA A 111 -3.69 28.70 21.00
CA ALA A 111 -3.37 28.41 22.40
C ALA A 111 -3.42 26.90 22.72
N ASP A 112 -4.38 26.16 22.14
CA ASP A 112 -4.46 24.70 22.27
C ASP A 112 -3.23 24.01 21.62
N GLY A 113 -2.83 24.48 20.44
CA GLY A 113 -1.64 24.02 19.73
C GLY A 113 -0.33 24.32 20.47
N GLU A 114 -0.16 25.53 20.98
CA GLU A 114 0.99 25.94 21.80
C GLU A 114 1.12 25.07 23.06
N ARG A 115 0.01 24.83 23.77
CA ARG A 115 0.03 23.92 24.92
C ARG A 115 0.43 22.50 24.53
N HIS A 116 0.00 22.02 23.36
CA HIS A 116 0.37 20.70 22.87
C HIS A 116 1.86 20.63 22.50
N VAL A 117 2.40 21.66 21.83
CA VAL A 117 3.83 21.75 21.52
C VAL A 117 4.66 21.77 22.80
N LEU A 118 4.30 22.60 23.78
CA LEU A 118 4.99 22.64 25.08
C LEU A 118 4.94 21.30 25.81
N PHE A 119 3.82 20.58 25.72
CA PHE A 119 3.69 19.23 26.25
C PHE A 119 4.67 18.28 25.55
N CYS A 120 4.74 18.29 24.22
CA CYS A 120 5.67 17.45 23.45
C CYS A 120 7.15 17.83 23.68
N GLU A 121 7.47 19.10 23.90
CA GLU A 121 8.84 19.55 24.18
C GLU A 121 9.31 19.18 25.59
N SER A 122 8.39 19.10 26.54
CA SER A 122 8.67 18.66 27.92
C SER A 122 8.63 17.14 28.10
N GLU A 123 8.19 16.40 27.07
CA GLU A 123 8.12 14.96 27.07
C GLU A 123 9.52 14.33 27.12
N THR A 124 9.74 13.46 28.10
CA THR A 124 10.98 12.68 28.18
C THR A 124 11.00 11.55 27.15
N PHE A 125 12.18 11.08 26.77
CA PHE A 125 12.32 9.93 25.86
C PHE A 125 11.51 8.70 26.32
N THR A 126 11.50 8.42 27.63
CA THR A 126 10.75 7.30 28.21
C THR A 126 9.24 7.48 28.13
N GLU A 127 8.74 8.69 28.35
CA GLU A 127 7.30 8.98 28.20
C GLU A 127 6.89 8.85 26.74
N ARG A 128 7.70 9.38 25.83
CA ARG A 128 7.48 9.25 24.39
C ARG A 128 7.48 7.80 23.93
N GLU A 129 8.42 7.01 24.44
CA GLU A 129 8.48 5.58 24.14
C GLU A 129 7.22 4.87 24.64
N LEU A 130 6.78 5.15 25.87
CA LEU A 130 5.55 4.60 26.45
C LEU A 130 4.29 4.99 25.66
N LEU A 131 4.18 6.24 25.20
CA LEU A 131 3.07 6.67 24.36
C LEU A 131 3.10 5.95 23.00
N LEU A 132 4.26 5.85 22.37
CA LEU A 132 4.41 5.16 21.10
C LEU A 132 4.17 3.64 21.23
N THR A 133 4.55 3.01 22.34
CA THR A 133 4.23 1.60 22.59
C THR A 133 2.72 1.42 22.79
N ALA A 134 2.09 2.27 23.60
CA ALA A 134 0.64 2.24 23.79
C ALA A 134 -0.12 2.48 22.47
N ASP A 135 0.37 3.38 21.61
CA ASP A 135 -0.21 3.61 20.28
C ASP A 135 -0.06 2.39 19.37
N ARG A 136 1.11 1.74 19.36
CA ARG A 136 1.32 0.49 18.62
C ARG A 136 0.39 -0.60 19.12
N GLU A 137 0.25 -0.77 20.44
CA GLU A 137 -0.65 -1.74 21.07
C GLU A 137 -2.12 -1.48 20.70
N ARG A 138 -2.56 -0.22 20.76
CA ARG A 138 -3.92 0.14 20.33
C ARG A 138 -4.14 -0.19 18.85
N HIS A 139 -3.16 0.08 18.01
CA HIS A 139 -3.26 -0.22 16.59
C HIS A 139 -3.24 -1.73 16.34
N THR A 140 -2.39 -2.52 17.01
CA THR A 140 -2.39 -4.00 16.88
C THR A 140 -3.72 -4.58 17.32
N LEU A 141 -4.25 -4.17 18.48
CA LEU A 141 -5.56 -4.62 18.96
C LEU A 141 -6.67 -4.24 17.98
N SER A 142 -6.64 -3.02 17.45
CA SER A 142 -7.58 -2.59 16.42
C SER A 142 -7.51 -3.50 15.18
N ARG A 143 -6.30 -3.84 14.69
CA ARG A 143 -6.11 -4.74 13.55
C ARG A 143 -6.56 -6.17 13.83
N GLU A 144 -6.33 -6.68 15.02
CA GLU A 144 -6.76 -8.02 15.44
C GLU A 144 -8.28 -8.12 15.58
N SER A 145 -8.93 -7.03 15.96
CA SER A 145 -10.40 -6.94 16.04
C SER A 145 -11.09 -6.66 14.70
N GLU A 146 -10.36 -6.40 13.61
CA GLU A 146 -10.94 -6.13 12.29
C GLU A 146 -11.76 -7.34 11.80
N THR A 147 -12.98 -7.08 11.35
CA THR A 147 -13.73 -8.04 10.53
C THR A 147 -13.07 -8.22 9.17
N TYR A 148 -13.36 -9.33 8.48
CA TYR A 148 -12.85 -9.57 7.12
C TYR A 148 -13.16 -8.39 6.16
N THR A 149 -14.37 -7.84 6.25
CA THR A 149 -14.82 -6.73 5.41
C THR A 149 -14.08 -5.43 5.71
N GLU A 150 -13.85 -5.11 6.99
CA GLU A 150 -13.06 -3.92 7.38
C GLU A 150 -11.60 -4.07 6.94
N ARG A 151 -11.03 -5.26 7.10
CA ARG A 151 -9.68 -5.57 6.62
C ARG A 151 -9.56 -5.42 5.11
N GLU A 152 -10.53 -5.91 4.35
CA GLU A 152 -10.54 -5.73 2.89
C GLU A 152 -10.65 -4.26 2.50
N LEU A 153 -11.60 -3.51 3.07
CA LEU A 153 -11.77 -2.08 2.81
C LEU A 153 -10.50 -1.28 3.11
N ARG A 154 -9.83 -1.60 4.21
CA ARG A 154 -8.57 -0.96 4.56
C ARG A 154 -7.47 -1.32 3.55
N LEU A 155 -7.35 -2.58 3.16
CA LEU A 155 -6.35 -3.01 2.16
C LEU A 155 -6.64 -2.46 0.76
N THR A 156 -7.91 -2.30 0.37
CA THR A 156 -8.27 -1.65 -0.90
C THR A 156 -7.90 -0.17 -0.85
N ALA A 157 -8.24 0.54 0.23
CA ALA A 157 -7.83 1.94 0.42
C ALA A 157 -6.30 2.10 0.44
N ASP A 158 -5.57 1.18 1.08
CA ASP A 158 -4.09 1.17 1.09
C ASP A 158 -3.53 0.99 -0.33
N ARG A 159 -4.10 0.07 -1.13
CA ARG A 159 -3.70 -0.14 -2.54
C ARG A 159 -4.00 1.08 -3.41
N GLU A 160 -5.19 1.66 -3.27
CA GLU A 160 -5.59 2.87 -3.99
C GLU A 160 -4.65 4.04 -3.70
N ARG A 161 -4.34 4.28 -2.42
CA ARG A 161 -3.35 5.30 -2.02
C ARG A 161 -1.98 5.05 -2.62
N HIS A 162 -1.53 3.79 -2.65
CA HIS A 162 -0.25 3.45 -3.27
C HIS A 162 -0.26 3.68 -4.78
N VAL A 163 -1.33 3.31 -5.49
CA VAL A 163 -1.45 3.56 -6.94
C VAL A 163 -1.41 5.06 -7.21
N LEU A 164 -2.22 5.85 -6.49
CA LEU A 164 -2.22 7.31 -6.63
C LEU A 164 -0.84 7.92 -6.39
N PHE A 165 -0.13 7.46 -5.35
CA PHE A 165 1.24 7.92 -5.09
C PHE A 165 2.19 7.56 -6.23
N ARG A 166 2.11 6.35 -6.80
CA ARG A 166 2.93 5.94 -7.94
C ARG A 166 2.61 6.72 -9.22
N GLU A 167 1.35 7.09 -9.42
CA GLU A 167 0.92 7.86 -10.58
C GLU A 167 1.34 9.33 -10.48
N SER A 168 1.41 9.87 -9.27
CA SER A 168 1.86 11.23 -8.99
C SER A 168 3.37 11.37 -8.79
N GLU A 169 4.12 10.26 -8.75
CA GLU A 169 5.58 10.26 -8.56
C GLU A 169 6.27 11.05 -9.66
N THR A 170 7.15 11.98 -9.26
CA THR A 170 8.09 12.60 -10.19
C THR A 170 9.14 11.59 -10.65
N PHE A 171 9.80 11.87 -11.77
CA PHE A 171 10.89 11.01 -12.28
C PHE A 171 11.98 10.76 -11.23
N THR A 172 12.34 11.79 -10.47
CA THR A 172 13.35 11.70 -9.40
C THR A 172 12.91 10.84 -8.24
N GLU A 173 11.65 10.96 -7.79
CA GLU A 173 11.10 10.12 -6.72
C GLU A 173 11.01 8.66 -7.16
N ARG A 174 10.63 8.42 -8.42
CA ARG A 174 10.60 7.07 -9.01
C ARG A 174 11.99 6.43 -9.03
N GLU A 175 13.02 7.17 -9.44
CA GLU A 175 14.40 6.69 -9.43
C GLU A 175 14.91 6.41 -8.01
N LEU A 176 14.67 7.32 -7.05
CA LEU A 176 15.03 7.10 -5.64
C LEU A 176 14.34 5.87 -5.05
N ARG A 177 13.07 5.64 -5.40
CA ARG A 177 12.35 4.46 -4.94
C ARG A 177 12.89 3.17 -5.58
N LEU A 178 13.16 3.16 -6.88
CA LEU A 178 13.70 1.99 -7.57
C LEU A 178 15.14 1.66 -7.13
N THR A 179 15.95 2.67 -6.84
CA THR A 179 17.28 2.49 -6.25
C THR A 179 17.17 1.91 -4.84
N ALA A 180 16.31 2.46 -3.98
CA ALA A 180 16.06 1.91 -2.66
C ALA A 180 15.47 0.48 -2.70
N ASP A 181 14.61 0.15 -3.68
CA ASP A 181 14.10 -1.20 -3.90
C ASP A 181 15.25 -2.17 -4.24
N ARG A 182 16.18 -1.78 -5.12
CA ARG A 182 17.37 -2.58 -5.47
C ARG A 182 18.32 -2.74 -4.28
N GLU A 183 18.56 -1.67 -3.53
CA GLU A 183 19.42 -1.67 -2.34
C GLU A 183 18.87 -2.56 -1.22
N ARG A 184 17.55 -2.72 -1.11
CA ARG A 184 16.94 -3.70 -0.19
C ARG A 184 16.99 -5.13 -0.73
N HIS A 185 16.81 -5.30 -2.04
CA HIS A 185 16.75 -6.62 -2.66
C HIS A 185 18.09 -7.36 -2.60
N VAL A 186 19.22 -6.69 -2.86
CA VAL A 186 20.54 -7.34 -2.89
C VAL A 186 20.90 -7.99 -1.54
N PRO A 187 20.87 -7.26 -0.40
CA PRO A 187 21.13 -7.85 0.91
C PRO A 187 20.09 -8.90 1.31
N SER A 188 18.83 -8.73 0.89
CA SER A 188 17.79 -9.74 1.12
C SER A 188 18.14 -11.06 0.45
N CYS A 189 18.63 -11.03 -0.79
CA CYS A 189 19.08 -12.25 -1.48
C CYS A 189 20.39 -12.82 -0.93
N GLU A 190 21.30 -11.96 -0.44
CA GLU A 190 22.55 -12.41 0.17
C GLU A 190 22.35 -13.06 1.56
N SER A 191 21.31 -12.64 2.28
CA SER A 191 20.92 -13.21 3.58
C SER A 191 19.96 -14.39 3.48
N GLU A 192 19.55 -14.80 2.27
CA GLU A 192 18.75 -16.01 2.04
C GLU A 192 19.46 -17.25 2.61
N THR A 193 18.70 -18.05 3.34
CA THR A 193 19.11 -19.43 3.64
C THR A 193 19.17 -20.25 2.34
N TYR A 194 19.93 -21.34 2.35
CA TYR A 194 20.02 -22.24 1.19
C TYR A 194 18.64 -22.72 0.70
N THR A 195 17.73 -23.02 1.62
CA THR A 195 16.36 -23.47 1.32
C THR A 195 15.52 -22.36 0.67
N GLU A 196 15.61 -21.13 1.15
CA GLU A 196 14.90 -19.98 0.55
C GLU A 196 15.43 -19.68 -0.85
N ARG A 197 16.75 -19.74 -1.03
CA ARG A 197 17.38 -19.56 -2.34
C ARG A 197 16.96 -20.62 -3.34
N GLU A 198 16.91 -21.89 -2.94
CA GLU A 198 16.46 -22.96 -3.84
C GLU A 198 14.98 -22.81 -4.19
N LEU A 199 14.12 -22.46 -3.24
CA LEU A 199 12.70 -22.18 -3.49
C LEU A 199 12.49 -21.01 -4.47
N ARG A 200 13.27 -19.93 -4.32
CA ARG A 200 13.21 -18.79 -5.24
C ARG A 200 13.65 -19.20 -6.65
N LEU A 201 14.76 -19.91 -6.78
CA LEU A 201 15.26 -20.38 -8.09
C LEU A 201 14.34 -21.42 -8.72
N SER A 202 13.70 -22.31 -7.94
CA SER A 202 12.72 -23.25 -8.46
C SER A 202 11.47 -22.53 -8.96
N ALA A 203 10.97 -21.54 -8.22
CA ALA A 203 9.85 -20.71 -8.65
C ALA A 203 10.20 -19.88 -9.91
N ASP A 204 11.42 -19.36 -10.02
CA ASP A 204 11.89 -18.68 -11.23
C ASP A 204 11.90 -19.61 -12.46
N ARG A 205 12.40 -20.83 -12.29
CA ARG A 205 12.40 -21.86 -13.35
C ARG A 205 10.98 -22.21 -13.76
N GLU A 206 10.08 -22.42 -12.79
CA GLU A 206 8.67 -22.75 -13.04
C GLU A 206 7.94 -21.61 -13.77
N ARG A 207 8.16 -20.35 -13.37
CA ARG A 207 7.62 -19.20 -14.10
C ARG A 207 8.13 -19.15 -15.54
N HIS A 208 9.41 -19.45 -15.75
CA HIS A 208 9.97 -19.49 -17.09
C HIS A 208 9.37 -20.64 -17.93
N THR A 209 9.16 -21.82 -17.36
CA THR A 209 8.54 -22.94 -18.09
C THR A 209 7.10 -22.64 -18.43
N LEU A 210 6.31 -22.14 -17.48
CA LEU A 210 4.93 -21.73 -17.72
C LEU A 210 4.83 -20.63 -18.78
N SER A 211 5.72 -19.62 -18.73
CA SER A 211 5.77 -18.57 -19.76
C SER A 211 6.03 -19.17 -21.14
N ARG A 212 6.95 -20.13 -21.27
CA ARG A 212 7.25 -20.82 -22.54
C ARG A 212 6.09 -21.69 -23.03
N GLU A 213 5.39 -22.36 -22.13
CA GLU A 213 4.23 -23.19 -22.45
C GLU A 213 3.02 -22.35 -22.89
N SER A 214 2.90 -21.13 -22.35
CA SER A 214 1.86 -20.17 -22.75
C SER A 214 2.18 -19.37 -24.01
N GLU A 215 3.38 -19.51 -24.59
CA GLU A 215 3.76 -18.80 -25.82
C GLU A 215 2.80 -19.17 -26.95
N THR A 216 2.26 -18.15 -27.61
CA THR A 216 1.62 -18.33 -28.92
C THR A 216 2.67 -18.75 -29.96
N TYR A 217 2.24 -19.39 -31.04
CA TYR A 217 3.15 -19.80 -32.13
C TYR A 217 4.02 -18.65 -32.64
N THR A 218 3.44 -17.46 -32.78
CA THR A 218 4.15 -16.25 -33.23
C THR A 218 5.20 -15.77 -32.23
N GLU A 219 4.90 -15.78 -30.92
CA GLU A 219 5.84 -15.40 -29.87
C GLU A 219 7.00 -16.39 -29.78
N ARG A 220 6.69 -17.69 -29.90
CA ARG A 220 7.71 -18.74 -29.92
C ARG A 220 8.65 -18.62 -31.11
N GLU A 221 8.13 -18.37 -32.30
CA GLU A 221 8.96 -18.14 -33.49
C GLU A 221 9.83 -16.90 -33.31
N LEU A 222 9.27 -15.77 -32.85
CA LEU A 222 10.04 -14.55 -32.59
C LEU A 222 11.15 -14.75 -31.56
N ARG A 223 10.89 -15.50 -30.48
CA ARG A 223 11.91 -15.83 -29.49
C ARG A 223 13.00 -16.70 -30.10
N LEU A 224 12.64 -17.75 -30.85
CA LEU A 224 13.61 -18.63 -31.48
C LEU A 224 14.43 -17.92 -32.56
N THR A 225 13.84 -17.00 -33.33
CA THR A 225 14.58 -16.17 -34.28
C THR A 225 15.54 -15.23 -33.56
N ALA A 226 15.09 -14.56 -32.49
CA ALA A 226 15.95 -13.71 -31.67
C ALA A 226 17.08 -14.52 -31.00
N ASP A 227 16.81 -15.74 -30.52
CA ASP A 227 17.83 -16.66 -29.98
C ASP A 227 18.87 -17.00 -31.05
N ARG A 228 18.44 -17.34 -32.27
CA ARG A 228 19.34 -17.62 -33.42
C ARG A 228 20.17 -16.40 -33.78
N GLU A 229 19.56 -15.23 -33.87
CA GLU A 229 20.25 -13.96 -34.18
C GLU A 229 21.28 -13.61 -33.10
N ARG A 230 20.93 -13.69 -31.82
CA ARG A 230 21.87 -13.49 -30.71
C ARG A 230 23.06 -14.43 -30.79
N HIS A 231 22.81 -15.70 -31.13
CA HIS A 231 23.86 -16.68 -31.24
C HIS A 231 24.76 -16.43 -32.46
N ILE A 232 24.21 -15.97 -33.59
CA ILE A 232 25.00 -15.54 -34.76
C ILE A 232 25.86 -14.33 -34.39
N LEU A 233 25.27 -13.29 -33.80
CA LEU A 233 25.99 -12.09 -33.37
C LEU A 233 27.08 -12.40 -32.34
N SER A 234 26.81 -13.32 -31.41
CA SER A 234 27.82 -13.80 -30.46
C SER A 234 28.97 -14.46 -31.18
N ARG A 235 28.71 -15.30 -32.20
CA ARG A 235 29.75 -15.96 -32.99
C ARG A 235 30.55 -14.99 -33.85
N GLU A 236 29.90 -13.98 -34.41
CA GLU A 236 30.56 -12.95 -35.22
C GLU A 236 31.43 -12.01 -34.38
N SER A 237 31.10 -11.85 -33.09
CA SER A 237 31.88 -11.05 -32.13
C SER A 237 32.90 -11.87 -31.32
N GLU A 238 33.02 -13.18 -31.58
CA GLU A 238 34.04 -14.02 -30.96
C GLU A 238 35.45 -13.53 -31.34
N THR A 239 36.30 -13.35 -30.33
CA THR A 239 37.74 -13.27 -30.54
C THR A 239 38.30 -14.63 -30.96
N PHE A 240 39.46 -14.64 -31.63
CA PHE A 240 40.10 -15.88 -32.10
C PHE A 240 40.27 -16.93 -30.98
N THR A 241 40.63 -16.50 -29.77
CA THR A 241 40.78 -17.39 -28.61
C THR A 241 39.44 -17.96 -28.15
N GLN A 242 38.38 -17.14 -28.11
CA GLN A 242 37.03 -17.61 -27.76
C GLN A 242 36.48 -18.60 -28.79
N TYR A 243 36.77 -18.39 -30.07
CA TYR A 243 36.40 -19.31 -31.14
C TYR A 243 37.06 -20.68 -30.98
N GLU A 244 38.38 -20.71 -30.73
CA GLU A 244 39.13 -21.95 -30.50
C GLU A 244 38.67 -22.67 -29.22
N ASP A 245 38.43 -21.93 -28.14
CA ASP A 245 37.88 -22.48 -26.89
C ASP A 245 36.49 -23.08 -27.12
N ARG A 246 35.62 -22.43 -27.90
CA ARG A 246 34.31 -22.99 -28.24
C ARG A 246 34.44 -24.26 -29.06
N LEU A 247 35.29 -24.26 -30.10
CA LEU A 247 35.46 -25.43 -30.97
C LEU A 247 36.06 -26.63 -30.22
N THR A 248 37.00 -26.38 -29.32
CA THR A 248 37.57 -27.41 -28.44
C THR A 248 36.51 -27.93 -27.47
N ASN A 249 35.72 -27.06 -26.84
CA ASN A 249 34.60 -27.45 -25.99
C ASN A 249 33.54 -28.27 -26.76
N ASP A 250 33.18 -27.87 -27.98
CA ASP A 250 32.25 -28.61 -28.84
C ASP A 250 32.77 -30.02 -29.14
N ARG A 251 34.07 -30.15 -29.44
CA ARG A 251 34.73 -31.45 -29.65
C ARG A 251 34.72 -32.31 -28.38
N VAL A 252 35.06 -31.72 -27.23
CA VAL A 252 35.05 -32.42 -25.94
C VAL A 252 33.64 -32.88 -25.60
N HIS A 253 32.63 -32.02 -25.74
CA HIS A 253 31.24 -32.35 -25.49
C HIS A 253 30.74 -33.48 -26.40
N HIS A 254 31.05 -33.43 -27.70
CA HIS A 254 30.72 -34.52 -28.63
C HIS A 254 31.40 -35.84 -28.26
N ASN A 255 32.65 -35.80 -27.79
CA ASN A 255 33.35 -36.99 -27.32
C ASN A 255 32.72 -37.55 -26.03
N ILE A 256 32.30 -36.68 -25.11
CA ILE A 256 31.61 -37.08 -23.88
C ILE A 256 30.27 -37.75 -24.21
N ILE A 257 29.44 -37.14 -25.06
CA ILE A 257 28.18 -37.73 -25.50
C ILE A 257 28.43 -39.11 -26.11
N ARG A 258 29.42 -39.23 -26.99
CA ARG A 258 29.78 -40.51 -27.62
C ARG A 258 30.26 -41.56 -26.60
N SER A 259 30.91 -41.14 -25.51
CA SER A 259 31.35 -42.05 -24.45
C SER A 259 30.23 -42.50 -23.52
N LEU A 260 29.12 -41.76 -23.47
CA LEU A 260 27.93 -42.08 -22.69
C LEU A 260 26.86 -42.83 -23.48
N ASP A 261 26.95 -42.83 -24.82
CA ASP A 261 26.05 -43.61 -25.68
C ASP A 261 26.23 -45.12 -25.41
N ASP A 262 25.14 -45.78 -24.98
CA ASP A 262 25.10 -47.23 -24.89
C ASP A 262 25.23 -47.87 -26.29
N GLU A 263 25.84 -49.06 -26.37
CA GLU A 263 26.12 -49.74 -27.64
C GLU A 263 24.85 -49.96 -28.49
N HIS A 264 23.69 -50.07 -27.83
CA HIS A 264 22.38 -50.19 -28.45
C HIS A 264 21.92 -48.87 -29.11
N GLU A 265 22.05 -47.75 -28.41
CA GLU A 265 21.67 -46.43 -28.93
C GLU A 265 22.57 -46.00 -30.09
N HIS A 266 23.86 -46.34 -30.01
CA HIS A 266 24.80 -46.12 -31.11
C HIS A 266 24.43 -46.91 -32.37
N LYS A 267 24.05 -48.20 -32.22
CA LYS A 267 23.59 -49.03 -33.35
C LYS A 267 22.29 -48.51 -33.94
N GLN A 268 21.31 -48.15 -33.10
CA GLN A 268 20.06 -47.54 -33.57
C GLN A 268 20.32 -46.25 -34.36
N ARG A 269 21.19 -45.36 -33.88
CA ARG A 269 21.53 -44.12 -34.60
C ARG A 269 22.14 -44.37 -35.98
N LEU A 270 23.02 -45.37 -36.09
CA LEU A 270 23.62 -45.78 -37.37
C LEU A 270 22.59 -46.40 -38.31
N GLU A 271 21.67 -47.22 -37.79
CA GLU A 271 20.59 -47.83 -38.56
C GLU A 271 19.60 -46.76 -39.05
N SER A 272 19.11 -45.88 -38.18
CA SER A 272 18.25 -44.76 -38.57
C SER A 272 18.93 -43.84 -39.58
N GLY A 273 20.24 -43.58 -39.44
CA GLY A 273 21.00 -42.82 -40.43
C GLY A 273 21.09 -43.51 -41.79
N ARG A 274 21.27 -44.84 -41.81
CA ARG A 274 21.27 -45.64 -43.05
C ARG A 274 19.89 -45.67 -43.69
N GLU A 275 18.83 -45.84 -42.91
CA GLU A 275 17.45 -45.82 -43.37
C GLU A 275 17.08 -44.47 -43.98
N TYR A 276 17.44 -43.37 -43.32
CA TYR A 276 17.24 -42.02 -43.85
C TYR A 276 17.94 -41.83 -45.20
N TYR A 277 19.21 -42.23 -45.30
CA TYR A 277 19.95 -42.15 -46.56
C TYR A 277 19.34 -43.03 -47.66
N ASN A 278 18.89 -44.23 -47.31
CA ASN A 278 18.22 -45.13 -48.25
C ASN A 278 16.88 -44.57 -48.74
N SER A 279 16.09 -43.96 -47.85
CA SER A 279 14.85 -43.26 -48.20
C SER A 279 15.12 -42.11 -49.18
N LEU A 280 16.07 -41.24 -48.85
CA LEU A 280 16.44 -40.10 -49.71
C LEU A 280 16.94 -40.57 -51.09
N ARG A 281 17.68 -41.68 -51.13
CA ARG A 281 18.13 -42.31 -52.36
C ARG A 281 16.96 -42.88 -53.18
N GLN A 282 16.00 -43.55 -52.53
CA GLN A 282 14.81 -44.08 -53.20
C GLN A 282 13.93 -42.97 -53.76
N GLU A 283 13.67 -41.91 -53.00
CA GLU A 283 12.95 -40.72 -53.48
C GLU A 283 13.62 -40.11 -54.71
N ARG A 284 14.95 -39.98 -54.69
CA ARG A 284 15.71 -39.51 -55.86
C ARG A 284 15.57 -40.45 -57.06
N LEU A 285 15.57 -41.77 -56.86
CA LEU A 285 15.39 -42.74 -57.93
C LEU A 285 13.97 -42.69 -58.52
N ILE A 286 12.94 -42.56 -57.66
CA ILE A 286 11.54 -42.40 -58.08
C ILE A 286 11.38 -41.10 -58.88
N SER A 287 11.95 -39.99 -58.40
CA SER A 287 11.96 -38.71 -59.11
C SER A 287 12.59 -38.83 -60.50
N LEU A 288 13.76 -39.48 -60.60
CA LEU A 288 14.43 -39.73 -61.89
C LEU A 288 13.62 -40.66 -62.80
N SER A 289 12.92 -41.66 -62.25
CA SER A 289 12.05 -42.55 -63.01
C SER A 289 10.83 -41.83 -63.58
N ASN A 290 10.18 -41.00 -62.76
CA ASN A 290 9.05 -40.18 -63.18
C ASN A 290 9.46 -39.19 -64.28
N GLU A 291 10.64 -38.59 -64.18
CA GLU A 291 11.17 -37.70 -65.21
C GLU A 291 11.47 -38.45 -66.51
N ARG A 292 11.99 -39.68 -66.45
CA ARG A 292 12.18 -40.53 -67.64
C ARG A 292 10.86 -40.86 -68.34
N LEU A 293 9.84 -41.26 -67.59
CA LEU A 293 8.51 -41.53 -68.13
C LEU A 293 7.87 -40.29 -68.74
N ARG A 294 8.06 -39.12 -68.10
CA ARG A 294 7.61 -37.83 -68.65
C ARG A 294 8.26 -37.56 -70.01
N ILE A 295 9.57 -37.75 -70.12
CA ILE A 295 10.32 -37.59 -71.36
C ILE A 295 9.85 -38.59 -72.43
N GLU A 296 9.58 -39.84 -72.04
CA GLU A 296 9.09 -40.88 -72.95
C GLU A 296 7.67 -40.59 -73.48
N ASN A 297 6.79 -40.09 -72.63
CA ASN A 297 5.45 -39.63 -73.05
C ASN A 297 5.52 -38.42 -73.98
N ILE A 298 6.44 -37.49 -73.76
CA ILE A 298 6.68 -36.40 -74.71
C ILE A 298 7.16 -36.96 -76.05
N ARG A 299 8.09 -37.93 -76.01
CA ARG A 299 8.64 -38.61 -77.19
C ARG A 299 7.60 -39.39 -78.00
N SER A 300 6.61 -40.00 -77.36
CA SER A 300 5.57 -40.76 -78.05
C SER A 300 4.52 -39.87 -78.73
N LEU A 301 4.45 -38.60 -78.34
CA LEU A 301 3.58 -37.59 -78.94
C LEU A 301 4.29 -36.74 -80.02
N GLU A 302 5.60 -36.95 -80.24
CA GLU A 302 6.36 -36.26 -81.30
C GLU A 302 5.93 -36.76 -82.69
N THR A 303 5.75 -35.83 -83.63
CA THR A 303 5.58 -36.19 -85.04
C THR A 303 6.91 -36.61 -85.67
N ASP A 304 6.88 -37.35 -86.78
CA ASP A 304 8.11 -37.86 -87.42
C ASP A 304 9.08 -36.73 -87.82
N GLU A 305 8.57 -35.58 -88.29
CA GLU A 305 9.40 -34.39 -88.58
C GLU A 305 10.09 -33.83 -87.33
N GLN A 306 9.37 -33.76 -86.19
CA GLN A 306 9.93 -33.29 -84.92
C GLN A 306 10.97 -34.26 -84.37
N ARG A 307 10.74 -35.57 -84.56
CA ARG A 307 11.66 -36.63 -84.15
C ARG A 307 12.96 -36.58 -84.97
N GLU A 308 12.87 -36.40 -86.29
CA GLU A 308 14.03 -36.23 -87.15
C GLU A 308 14.83 -34.96 -86.83
N ALA A 309 14.14 -33.83 -86.59
CA ALA A 309 14.76 -32.57 -86.18
C ALA A 309 15.52 -32.70 -84.83
N ARG A 310 14.98 -33.43 -83.84
CA ARG A 310 15.71 -33.68 -82.59
C ARG A 310 16.92 -34.59 -82.80
N LEU A 311 16.77 -35.68 -83.56
CA LEU A 311 17.88 -36.60 -83.81
C LEU A 311 19.02 -35.92 -84.58
N THR A 312 18.71 -35.02 -85.52
CA THR A 312 19.73 -34.19 -86.19
C THR A 312 20.36 -33.19 -85.21
N ALA A 313 19.59 -32.53 -84.34
CA ALA A 313 20.12 -31.63 -83.31
C ALA A 313 21.02 -32.35 -82.28
N ASP A 314 20.67 -33.58 -81.88
CA ASP A 314 21.46 -34.39 -80.95
C ASP A 314 22.73 -34.93 -81.62
N ARG A 315 22.68 -35.34 -82.90
CA ARG A 315 23.88 -35.67 -83.69
C ARG A 315 24.81 -34.46 -83.83
N PHE A 316 24.26 -33.26 -84.03
CA PHE A 316 25.03 -32.01 -84.08
C PHE A 316 25.67 -31.68 -82.72
N ARG A 317 24.94 -31.84 -81.61
CA ARG A 317 25.48 -31.64 -80.25
C ARG A 317 26.58 -32.64 -79.90
N HIS A 318 26.44 -33.90 -80.31
CA HIS A 318 27.49 -34.92 -80.12
C HIS A 318 28.72 -34.66 -81.00
N SER A 319 28.56 -34.16 -82.23
CA SER A 319 29.70 -33.81 -83.09
C SER A 319 30.45 -32.57 -82.58
N GLN A 320 29.74 -31.59 -82.01
CA GLN A 320 30.33 -30.42 -81.34
C GLN A 320 31.11 -30.80 -80.08
N LYS A 321 30.62 -31.76 -79.27
CA LYS A 321 31.35 -32.28 -78.10
C LYS A 321 32.61 -33.07 -78.50
N LYS A 322 32.58 -33.82 -79.61
CA LYS A 322 33.75 -34.56 -80.11
C LYS A 322 34.83 -33.68 -80.76
N LYS A 323 34.51 -32.46 -81.20
CA LYS A 323 35.48 -31.48 -81.73
C LYS A 323 36.15 -30.61 -80.64
N LYS A 324 35.77 -30.75 -79.37
CA LYS A 324 36.33 -30.02 -78.21
C LYS A 324 37.20 -30.90 -77.30
N ILE A 325 37.64 -32.05 -77.81
CA ILE A 325 38.71 -32.89 -77.26
C ILE A 325 39.78 -32.93 -78.34
#